data_AF-A0A4Q6E0L4-F1
#
_entry.id   AF-A0A4Q6E0L4-F1
#
_cell.length_a   1.000
_cell.length_b   1.000
_cell.length_c   1.000
_cell.angle_alpha   90.00
_cell.angle_beta   90.00
_cell.angle_gamma   90.00
#
_symmetry.space_group_name_H-M   'P 1'
#
loop_
_entity.id
_entity.type
_entity.pdbx_description
1 polymer ?
#
loop_
_entity_poly.entity_id
_entity_poly.type
_entity_poly.pdbx_seq_one_letter_code
_entity_poly.pdbx_strand_id
1 'polypeptide(L)'
;MSWFPFIDKINEKVIMEVADAMVSSGLRDAGYNLLQLDDGWMAAKRDAAGRQYADTARFPHGMKYLANYVHSRGLKIGIYSSNGTKTCAGYPGSYGHEELDAKTYAAWGIDYLKYDACGEKEGHNDKELHTRMSNALKATGRPILFEVCIFASENTHLWGAEIADMWRTGGDIVKFIDKTPEVTYKNWYENLNQLVGKQNYAGNGHWNDPDNLIVDYPRNNKQTYEEQQAQFSLWSVAAAPLILGNDVRNMSAATKNILLNKEVIAVNQDKLAKAGARIVADVHKEIWTKQLSSGAKAVVLFNKDDIAKPVKVQFKAIGVANGVKIRDLWGHINKGDFKGSYTVMVAPHGVAMIRITSAK
;
A
#
# COMPACT_ATOMS: atom_id res chain seq x y z
N MET A 1 4.09 1.56 7.16
CA MET A 1 3.41 2.64 7.91
C MET A 1 3.49 2.37 9.40
N SER A 2 3.65 3.40 10.24
CA SER A 2 3.80 3.22 11.70
C SER A 2 2.48 3.07 12.48
N TRP A 3 1.32 3.39 11.89
CA TRP A 3 0.04 3.45 12.60
C TRP A 3 -0.40 2.13 13.22
N PHE A 4 -0.36 1.02 12.48
CA PHE A 4 -0.94 -0.23 12.98
C PHE A 4 -0.18 -0.86 14.17
N PRO A 5 1.16 -0.84 14.20
CA PRO A 5 1.91 -1.32 15.38
C PRO A 5 1.90 -0.34 16.55
N PHE A 6 1.87 0.97 16.30
CA PHE A 6 2.18 1.97 17.32
C PHE A 6 1.06 2.97 17.60
N ILE A 7 0.02 3.03 16.77
CA ILE A 7 -1.00 4.10 16.76
C ILE A 7 -0.27 5.45 16.73
N ASP A 8 -0.58 6.35 17.66
CA ASP A 8 0.01 7.67 17.82
C ASP A 8 1.20 7.67 18.79
N LYS A 9 1.66 6.49 19.22
CA LYS A 9 2.72 6.31 20.23
C LYS A 9 4.08 5.98 19.62
N ILE A 10 4.45 6.72 18.58
CA ILE A 10 5.76 6.63 17.94
C ILE A 10 6.79 7.55 18.62
N ASN A 11 8.06 7.16 18.56
CA ASN A 11 9.20 7.98 19.00
C ASN A 11 10.44 7.69 18.14
N GLU A 12 11.45 8.54 18.25
CA GLU A 12 12.68 8.49 17.44
C GLU A 12 13.36 7.13 17.50
N LYS A 13 13.54 6.58 18.71
CA LYS A 13 14.19 5.27 18.92
C LYS A 13 13.42 4.15 18.21
N VAL A 14 12.10 4.09 18.36
CA VAL A 14 11.27 3.06 17.71
C VAL A 14 11.38 3.15 16.19
N ILE A 15 11.37 4.35 15.61
CA ILE A 15 11.49 4.51 14.16
C ILE A 15 12.89 4.12 13.67
N MET A 16 13.95 4.45 14.41
CA MET A 16 15.32 4.02 14.09
C MET A 16 15.44 2.49 14.11
N GLU A 17 14.86 1.82 15.12
CA GLU A 17 14.84 0.35 15.20
C GLU A 17 14.06 -0.29 14.03
N VAL A 18 12.94 0.32 13.62
CA VAL A 18 12.20 -0.12 12.43
C VAL A 18 13.05 0.03 11.17
N ALA A 19 13.77 1.14 11.01
CA ALA A 19 14.67 1.36 9.88
C ALA A 19 15.79 0.29 9.82
N ASP A 20 16.41 -0.01 10.95
CA ASP A 20 17.45 -1.05 11.02
C ASP A 20 16.87 -2.45 10.78
N ALA A 21 15.64 -2.73 11.22
CA ALA A 21 14.92 -3.96 10.94
C ALA A 21 14.57 -4.12 9.45
N MET A 22 14.15 -3.05 8.76
CA MET A 22 13.91 -3.08 7.31
C MET A 22 15.17 -3.47 6.53
N VAL A 23 16.35 -3.04 6.98
CA VAL A 23 17.63 -3.44 6.37
C VAL A 23 17.96 -4.89 6.71
N SER A 24 18.07 -5.22 7.99
CA SER A 24 18.53 -6.53 8.47
C SER A 24 17.61 -7.70 8.13
N SER A 25 16.31 -7.44 7.91
CA SER A 25 15.35 -8.46 7.49
C SER A 25 15.35 -8.74 5.99
N GLY A 26 16.05 -7.93 5.18
CA GLY A 26 16.06 -8.01 3.72
C GLY A 26 14.89 -7.29 3.02
N LEU A 27 14.00 -6.63 3.77
CA LEU A 27 12.90 -5.85 3.21
C LEU A 27 13.38 -4.74 2.28
N ARG A 28 14.40 -3.97 2.69
CA ARG A 28 14.97 -2.92 1.85
C ARG A 28 15.43 -3.48 0.49
N ASP A 29 16.15 -4.60 0.52
CA ASP A 29 16.72 -5.22 -0.68
C ASP A 29 15.65 -5.91 -1.55
N ALA A 30 14.49 -6.23 -0.97
CA ALA A 30 13.30 -6.67 -1.69
C ALA A 30 12.49 -5.51 -2.31
N GLY A 31 12.84 -4.25 -2.02
CA GLY A 31 12.23 -3.05 -2.60
C GLY A 31 11.40 -2.21 -1.62
N TYR A 32 11.21 -2.65 -0.38
CA TYR A 32 10.54 -1.86 0.66
C TYR A 32 11.50 -0.79 1.18
N ASN A 33 11.54 0.35 0.50
CA ASN A 33 12.53 1.40 0.75
C ASN A 33 11.94 2.69 1.36
N LEU A 34 10.66 2.71 1.72
CA LEU A 34 10.00 3.87 2.33
C LEU A 34 9.50 3.52 3.74
N LEU A 35 9.99 4.26 4.74
CA LEU A 35 9.49 4.23 6.11
C LEU A 35 8.58 5.43 6.34
N GLN A 36 7.27 5.19 6.32
CA GLN A 36 6.25 6.21 6.55
C GLN A 36 5.88 6.30 8.04
N LEU A 37 6.13 7.47 8.63
CA LEU A 37 5.52 7.89 9.90
C LEU A 37 4.06 8.30 9.61
N ASP A 38 3.14 7.75 10.38
CA ASP A 38 1.74 8.16 10.38
C ASP A 38 1.46 9.20 11.49
N ASP A 39 0.21 9.39 11.90
CA ASP A 39 -0.16 10.38 12.91
C ASP A 39 0.56 10.16 14.26
N GLY A 40 0.68 11.22 15.06
CA GLY A 40 1.33 11.19 16.36
C GLY A 40 2.83 11.50 16.36
N TRP A 41 3.40 12.08 15.29
CA TRP A 41 4.77 12.61 15.36
C TRP A 41 4.84 14.06 15.88
N MET A 42 3.78 14.84 15.65
CA MET A 42 3.74 16.28 15.94
C MET A 42 3.66 16.57 17.44
N ALA A 43 4.13 17.75 17.82
CA ALA A 43 3.70 18.38 19.06
C ALA A 43 2.21 18.75 19.00
N ALA A 44 1.57 18.88 20.17
CA ALA A 44 0.14 19.19 20.27
C ALA A 44 -0.26 20.58 19.73
N LYS A 45 0.71 21.47 19.53
CA LYS A 45 0.54 22.84 19.03
C LYS A 45 1.58 23.14 17.96
N ARG A 46 1.27 24.11 17.10
CA ARG A 46 2.25 24.71 16.19
C ARG A 46 3.26 25.54 16.98
N ASP A 47 4.45 25.74 16.40
CA ASP A 47 5.45 26.63 16.99
C ASP A 47 5.06 28.11 16.83
N ALA A 48 5.89 29.03 17.36
CA ALA A 48 5.63 30.47 17.29
C ALA A 48 5.61 31.04 15.87
N ALA A 49 6.20 30.34 14.89
CA ALA A 49 6.18 30.71 13.48
C ALA A 49 5.00 30.06 12.73
N GLY A 50 4.11 29.35 13.43
CA GLY A 50 2.98 28.66 12.85
C GLY A 50 3.34 27.35 12.17
N ARG A 51 4.53 26.79 12.35
CA ARG A 51 4.93 25.50 11.75
C ARG A 51 4.46 24.32 12.60
N GLN A 52 4.13 23.21 11.94
CA GLN A 52 4.19 21.92 12.63
C GLN A 52 5.64 21.61 13.02
N TYR A 53 5.83 21.00 14.18
CA TYR A 53 7.13 20.50 14.63
C TYR A 53 6.94 19.21 15.40
N ALA A 54 7.98 18.39 15.46
CA ALA A 54 7.93 17.12 16.18
C ALA A 54 7.85 17.33 17.69
N ASP A 55 7.14 16.45 18.37
CA ASP A 55 7.13 16.42 19.82
C ASP A 55 8.55 16.19 20.35
N THR A 56 9.11 17.14 21.09
CA THR A 56 10.51 17.12 21.52
C THR A 56 10.81 16.08 22.59
N ALA A 57 9.81 15.56 23.31
CA ALA A 57 10.02 14.46 24.25
C ALA A 57 10.12 13.13 23.52
N ARG A 58 9.36 12.95 22.42
CA ARG A 58 9.39 11.72 21.59
C ARG A 58 10.46 11.75 20.51
N PHE A 59 10.83 12.93 20.02
CA PHE A 59 11.82 13.16 18.97
C PHE A 59 12.83 14.23 19.40
N PRO A 60 13.70 13.91 20.38
CA PRO A 60 14.59 14.87 21.01
C PRO A 60 15.60 15.52 20.04
N HIS A 61 15.94 14.86 18.92
CA HIS A 61 16.83 15.43 17.90
C HIS A 61 16.09 15.98 16.67
N GLY A 62 14.75 15.89 16.66
CA GLY A 62 13.88 16.41 15.61
C GLY A 62 13.88 15.61 14.30
N MET A 63 12.96 15.95 13.40
CA MET A 63 12.72 15.18 12.16
C MET A 63 13.91 15.17 11.20
N LYS A 64 14.69 16.25 11.12
CA LYS A 64 15.87 16.28 10.24
C LYS A 64 16.92 15.25 10.64
N TYR A 65 17.15 15.09 11.94
CA TYR A 65 18.07 14.06 12.45
C TYR A 65 17.56 12.67 12.09
N LEU A 66 16.27 12.40 12.34
CA LEU A 66 15.65 11.13 12.04
C LEU A 66 15.68 10.81 10.53
N ALA A 67 15.39 11.79 9.67
CA ALA A 67 15.47 11.66 8.23
C ALA A 67 16.89 11.30 7.78
N ASN A 68 17.91 12.01 8.27
CA ASN A 68 19.31 11.69 7.98
C ASN A 68 19.68 10.26 8.43
N TYR A 69 19.19 9.82 9.59
CA TYR A 69 19.39 8.45 10.05
C TYR A 69 18.78 7.45 9.08
N VAL A 70 17.51 7.61 8.71
CA VAL A 70 16.81 6.73 7.76
C VAL A 70 17.50 6.71 6.39
N HIS A 71 17.91 7.88 5.88
CA HIS A 71 18.65 8.00 4.62
C HIS A 71 19.98 7.27 4.65
N SER A 72 20.71 7.31 5.77
CA SER A 72 21.98 6.58 5.93
C SER A 72 21.82 5.05 5.87
N ARG A 73 20.60 4.52 5.99
CA ARG A 73 20.26 3.09 5.82
C ARG A 73 19.85 2.77 4.37
N GLY A 74 19.90 3.73 3.46
CA GLY A 74 19.42 3.58 2.08
C GLY A 74 17.90 3.53 1.98
N LEU A 75 17.20 4.07 2.97
CA LEU A 75 15.74 4.18 3.01
C LEU A 75 15.31 5.63 2.78
N LYS A 76 14.04 5.81 2.41
CA LYS A 76 13.30 7.06 2.34
C LYS A 76 12.42 7.20 3.58
N ILE A 77 12.11 8.43 3.97
CA ILE A 77 11.23 8.70 5.11
C ILE A 77 9.98 9.46 4.67
N GLY A 78 8.83 9.00 5.13
CA GLY A 78 7.54 9.65 4.93
C GLY A 78 7.00 10.28 6.20
N ILE A 79 6.21 11.34 6.04
CA ILE A 79 5.49 12.02 7.12
C ILE A 79 4.00 12.03 6.83
N TYR A 80 3.21 12.40 7.83
CA TYR A 80 1.75 12.48 7.77
C TYR A 80 1.27 13.88 8.16
N SER A 81 0.21 14.36 7.49
CA SER A 81 -0.60 15.49 7.95
C SER A 81 -2.03 15.33 7.42
N SER A 82 -2.89 16.32 7.68
CA SER A 82 -4.28 16.37 7.21
C SER A 82 -4.58 17.71 6.55
N ASN A 83 -5.51 17.74 5.61
CA ASN A 83 -5.93 18.93 4.89
C ASN A 83 -6.87 19.87 5.67
N GLY A 84 -7.30 19.46 6.87
CA GLY A 84 -8.09 20.30 7.79
C GLY A 84 -7.25 20.92 8.91
N THR A 85 -7.92 21.62 9.83
CA THR A 85 -7.28 22.28 10.99
C THR A 85 -6.62 21.30 11.97
N LYS A 86 -7.06 20.04 11.96
CA LYS A 86 -6.61 18.96 12.83
C LYS A 86 -6.38 17.67 12.06
N THR A 87 -5.44 16.85 12.51
CA THR A 87 -5.31 15.47 12.05
C THR A 87 -6.41 14.59 12.65
N CYS A 88 -6.52 13.34 12.19
CA CYS A 88 -7.51 12.41 12.72
C CYS A 88 -7.29 12.09 14.21
N ALA A 89 -6.05 12.10 14.71
CA ALA A 89 -5.75 11.97 16.15
C ALA A 89 -5.76 13.31 16.92
N GLY A 90 -6.11 14.44 16.28
CA GLY A 90 -6.30 15.73 16.95
C GLY A 90 -5.05 16.62 17.06
N TYR A 91 -3.95 16.26 16.40
CA TYR A 91 -2.76 17.10 16.25
C TYR A 91 -3.02 18.23 15.24
N PRO A 92 -2.21 19.31 15.18
CA PRO A 92 -2.40 20.36 14.19
C PRO A 92 -2.37 19.78 12.76
N GLY A 93 -3.39 20.04 11.94
CA GLY A 93 -3.38 19.73 10.48
C GLY A 93 -2.89 20.93 9.67
N SER A 94 -2.71 20.79 8.36
CA SER A 94 -2.02 21.75 7.48
C SER A 94 -2.93 22.75 6.75
N TYR A 95 -4.23 22.77 7.03
CA TYR A 95 -5.14 23.77 6.46
C TYR A 95 -4.63 25.21 6.70
N GLY A 96 -4.51 25.99 5.62
CA GLY A 96 -4.03 27.37 5.63
C GLY A 96 -2.52 27.55 5.87
N HIS A 97 -1.77 26.45 6.01
CA HIS A 97 -0.33 26.42 6.28
C HIS A 97 0.44 25.57 5.26
N GLU A 98 -0.17 25.24 4.12
CA GLU A 98 0.33 24.24 3.16
C GLU A 98 1.74 24.58 2.67
N GLU A 99 1.98 25.83 2.26
CA GLU A 99 3.31 26.27 1.80
C GLU A 99 4.36 26.23 2.91
N LEU A 100 3.99 26.62 4.12
CA LEU A 100 4.89 26.68 5.27
C LEU A 100 5.29 25.26 5.72
N ASP A 101 4.30 24.38 5.82
CA ASP A 101 4.49 23.00 6.21
C ASP A 101 5.27 22.23 5.12
N ALA A 102 4.95 22.42 3.84
CA ALA A 102 5.70 21.81 2.73
C ALA A 102 7.19 22.22 2.75
N LYS A 103 7.49 23.51 2.91
CA LYS A 103 8.88 24.01 3.07
C LYS A 103 9.57 23.38 4.27
N THR A 104 8.84 23.19 5.37
CA THR A 104 9.36 22.57 6.59
C THR A 104 9.71 21.10 6.36
N TYR A 105 8.82 20.33 5.73
CA TYR A 105 9.07 18.92 5.39
C TYR A 105 10.28 18.77 4.45
N ALA A 106 10.37 19.63 3.42
CA ALA A 106 11.49 19.63 2.50
C ALA A 106 12.82 19.95 3.20
N ALA A 107 12.83 20.92 4.13
CA ALA A 107 14.00 21.28 4.92
C ALA A 107 14.48 20.18 5.88
N TRP A 108 13.55 19.33 6.36
CA TRP A 108 13.88 18.14 7.14
C TRP A 108 14.36 16.97 6.28
N GLY A 109 14.15 17.01 4.96
CA GLY A 109 14.53 15.91 4.07
C GLY A 109 13.47 14.82 3.95
N ILE A 110 12.19 15.13 4.17
CA ILE A 110 11.10 14.18 3.95
C ILE A 110 11.00 13.81 2.47
N ASP A 111 10.67 12.55 2.15
CA ASP A 111 10.57 12.01 0.79
C ASP A 111 9.14 11.66 0.38
N TYR A 112 8.20 11.65 1.33
CA TYR A 112 6.82 11.23 1.13
C TYR A 112 5.89 11.95 2.11
N LEU A 113 4.71 12.36 1.64
CA LEU A 113 3.63 12.89 2.47
C LEU A 113 2.35 12.08 2.22
N LYS A 114 1.83 11.45 3.29
CA LYS A 114 0.43 11.05 3.38
C LYS A 114 -0.40 12.25 3.86
N TYR A 115 -1.44 12.60 3.11
CA TYR A 115 -2.25 13.77 3.40
C TYR A 115 -3.72 13.38 3.55
N ASP A 116 -4.21 13.44 4.78
CA ASP A 116 -5.55 13.00 5.20
C ASP A 116 -6.63 14.07 4.98
N ALA A 117 -7.88 13.71 5.26
CA ALA A 117 -9.09 14.54 5.10
C ALA A 117 -9.80 14.92 6.41
N CYS A 118 -9.15 14.77 7.56
CA CYS A 118 -9.71 15.06 8.87
C CYS A 118 -9.62 16.56 9.24
N GLY A 119 -10.46 17.00 10.18
CA GLY A 119 -10.48 18.36 10.72
C GLY A 119 -11.42 19.33 9.99
N GLU A 120 -11.58 20.52 10.54
CA GLU A 120 -12.40 21.57 9.91
C GLU A 120 -11.67 22.19 8.72
N LYS A 121 -12.43 22.59 7.70
CA LYS A 121 -11.89 23.09 6.42
C LYS A 121 -12.65 24.29 5.82
N GLU A 122 -13.39 25.01 6.67
CA GLU A 122 -14.11 26.26 6.36
C GLU A 122 -14.91 26.28 5.03
N GLY A 123 -15.50 25.13 4.65
CA GLY A 123 -16.31 25.02 3.44
C GLY A 123 -15.55 24.67 2.15
N HIS A 124 -14.23 24.49 2.21
CA HIS A 124 -13.43 23.98 1.10
C HIS A 124 -13.65 22.47 0.89
N ASN A 125 -13.52 22.01 -0.35
CA ASN A 125 -13.59 20.59 -0.71
C ASN A 125 -12.20 19.93 -0.69
N ASP A 126 -12.14 18.60 -0.70
CA ASP A 126 -10.88 17.88 -0.52
C ASP A 126 -9.97 17.97 -1.74
N LYS A 127 -10.52 17.90 -2.97
CA LYS A 127 -9.75 18.10 -4.20
C LYS A 127 -9.00 19.43 -4.20
N GLU A 128 -9.66 20.52 -3.80
CA GLU A 128 -9.06 21.84 -3.72
C GLU A 128 -7.86 21.87 -2.76
N LEU A 129 -8.05 21.41 -1.52
CA LEU A 129 -7.02 21.49 -0.48
C LEU A 129 -5.83 20.55 -0.77
N HIS A 130 -6.09 19.37 -1.34
CA HIS A 130 -5.01 18.50 -1.80
C HIS A 130 -4.23 19.11 -2.98
N THR A 131 -4.91 19.84 -3.87
CA THR A 131 -4.26 20.58 -4.96
C THR A 131 -3.33 21.67 -4.41
N ARG A 132 -3.77 22.40 -3.38
CA ARG A 132 -2.92 23.40 -2.70
C ARG A 132 -1.65 22.76 -2.14
N MET A 133 -1.78 21.66 -1.41
CA MET A 133 -0.62 20.93 -0.87
C MET A 133 0.29 20.35 -1.96
N SER A 134 -0.27 19.77 -3.03
CA SER A 134 0.51 19.29 -4.19
C SER A 134 1.37 20.41 -4.79
N ASN A 135 0.79 21.59 -5.00
CA ASN A 135 1.50 22.74 -5.52
C ASN A 135 2.57 23.24 -4.54
N ALA A 136 2.26 23.29 -3.24
CA ALA A 136 3.20 23.65 -2.19
C ALA A 136 4.41 22.72 -2.14
N LEU A 137 4.20 21.39 -2.21
CA LEU A 137 5.26 20.39 -2.27
C LEU A 137 6.15 20.57 -3.51
N LYS A 138 5.55 20.73 -4.70
CA LYS A 138 6.29 20.99 -5.94
C LYS A 138 7.14 22.26 -5.86
N ALA A 139 6.61 23.32 -5.25
CA ALA A 139 7.31 24.60 -5.07
C ALA A 139 8.53 24.51 -4.15
N THR A 140 8.68 23.46 -3.34
CA THR A 140 9.88 23.27 -2.51
C THR A 140 11.12 22.89 -3.32
N GLY A 141 10.94 22.37 -4.55
CA GLY A 141 12.03 21.84 -5.39
C GLY A 141 12.59 20.48 -4.93
N ARG A 142 12.14 19.94 -3.79
CA ARG A 142 12.48 18.59 -3.35
C ARG A 142 11.43 17.60 -3.89
N PRO A 143 11.83 16.49 -4.52
CA PRO A 143 10.90 15.40 -4.85
C PRO A 143 10.33 14.78 -3.57
N ILE A 144 9.03 15.01 -3.33
CA ILE A 144 8.27 14.43 -2.23
C ILE A 144 7.08 13.70 -2.85
N LEU A 145 7.03 12.38 -2.68
CA LEU A 145 5.90 11.56 -3.13
C LEU A 145 4.65 11.97 -2.36
N PHE A 146 3.53 12.10 -3.06
CA PHE A 146 2.28 12.59 -2.48
C PHE A 146 1.17 11.53 -2.55
N GLU A 147 0.67 11.13 -1.38
CA GLU A 147 -0.52 10.28 -1.22
C GLU A 147 -1.72 11.15 -0.80
N VAL A 148 -2.77 11.10 -1.60
CA VAL A 148 -4.09 11.67 -1.27
C VAL A 148 -4.90 10.64 -0.47
N CYS A 149 -5.18 10.93 0.80
CA CYS A 149 -5.89 10.06 1.71
C CYS A 149 -7.26 10.64 2.07
N ILE A 150 -8.21 10.54 1.14
CA ILE A 150 -9.60 11.01 1.32
C ILE A 150 -10.62 9.85 1.34
N PHE A 151 -10.14 8.66 1.70
CA PHE A 151 -10.90 7.40 1.70
C PHE A 151 -11.49 7.08 0.32
N ALA A 152 -12.80 6.80 0.24
CA ALA A 152 -13.53 6.52 -1.01
C ALA A 152 -14.24 7.76 -1.60
N SER A 153 -13.93 8.96 -1.11
CA SER A 153 -14.68 10.18 -1.41
C SER A 153 -14.28 10.83 -2.74
N GLU A 154 -15.15 11.72 -3.24
CA GLU A 154 -14.92 12.62 -4.38
C GLU A 154 -14.42 11.96 -5.68
N ASN A 155 -14.58 10.64 -5.84
CA ASN A 155 -14.11 9.88 -7.00
C ASN A 155 -12.63 10.16 -7.35
N THR A 156 -11.73 10.13 -6.36
CA THR A 156 -10.30 10.50 -6.52
C THR A 156 -9.62 9.87 -7.73
N HIS A 157 -9.98 8.65 -8.10
CA HIS A 157 -9.45 8.00 -9.31
C HIS A 157 -9.63 8.81 -10.61
N LEU A 158 -10.60 9.72 -10.69
CA LEU A 158 -10.83 10.58 -11.86
C LEU A 158 -9.88 11.77 -11.97
N TRP A 159 -9.24 12.19 -10.88
CA TRP A 159 -8.43 13.42 -10.84
C TRP A 159 -7.11 13.29 -10.07
N GLY A 160 -6.90 12.23 -9.29
CA GLY A 160 -5.75 12.06 -8.40
C GLY A 160 -4.43 12.12 -9.15
N ALA A 161 -4.36 11.55 -10.36
CA ALA A 161 -3.17 11.57 -11.21
C ALA A 161 -2.71 12.98 -11.62
N GLU A 162 -3.60 13.98 -11.59
CA GLU A 162 -3.23 15.37 -11.91
C GLU A 162 -2.35 15.99 -10.80
N ILE A 163 -2.49 15.50 -9.55
CA ILE A 163 -1.91 16.16 -8.38
C ILE A 163 -1.07 15.26 -7.49
N ALA A 164 -1.18 13.93 -7.58
CA ALA A 164 -0.59 12.99 -6.62
C ALA A 164 -0.03 11.73 -7.28
N ASP A 165 0.92 11.08 -6.61
CA ASP A 165 1.55 9.83 -7.06
C ASP A 165 0.69 8.60 -6.68
N MET A 166 -0.16 8.73 -5.67
CA MET A 166 -1.13 7.70 -5.31
C MET A 166 -2.33 8.29 -4.57
N TRP A 167 -3.44 7.55 -4.54
CA TRP A 167 -4.64 7.96 -3.82
C TRP A 167 -5.38 6.77 -3.25
N ARG A 168 -5.90 6.95 -2.03
CA ARG A 168 -6.82 6.01 -1.41
C ARG A 168 -8.06 5.81 -2.30
N THR A 169 -8.49 4.56 -2.42
CA THR A 169 -9.65 4.16 -3.23
C THR A 169 -10.83 3.67 -2.40
N GLY A 170 -10.57 3.38 -1.12
CA GLY A 170 -11.50 2.82 -0.14
C GLY A 170 -11.27 3.42 1.25
N GLY A 171 -12.12 3.05 2.20
CA GLY A 171 -11.93 3.38 3.62
C GLY A 171 -10.75 2.63 4.24
N ASP A 172 -10.53 2.86 5.54
CA ASP A 172 -9.48 2.16 6.27
C ASP A 172 -9.76 0.65 6.29
N ILE A 173 -8.72 -0.11 5.93
CA ILE A 173 -8.80 -1.56 5.78
C ILE A 173 -9.12 -2.20 7.13
N VAL A 174 -8.48 -1.73 8.21
CA VAL A 174 -8.78 -2.17 9.58
C VAL A 174 -9.83 -1.26 10.18
N LYS A 175 -10.99 -1.84 10.49
CA LYS A 175 -12.07 -1.17 11.21
C LYS A 175 -11.89 -1.36 12.72
N PHE A 176 -12.28 -0.37 13.52
CA PHE A 176 -12.27 -0.47 14.97
C PHE A 176 -13.69 -0.56 15.50
N ILE A 177 -14.02 -1.66 16.18
CA ILE A 177 -15.30 -1.90 16.86
C ILE A 177 -15.01 -1.91 18.36
N ASP A 178 -15.62 -0.99 19.12
CA ASP A 178 -15.37 -0.82 20.55
C ASP A 178 -13.88 -0.76 20.91
N LYS A 179 -13.10 0.01 20.14
CA LYS A 179 -11.63 0.16 20.23
C LYS A 179 -10.83 -1.12 19.94
N THR A 180 -11.47 -2.19 19.51
CA THR A 180 -10.82 -3.43 19.08
C THR A 180 -10.70 -3.47 17.56
N PRO A 181 -9.51 -3.72 17.00
CA PRO A 181 -9.37 -3.86 15.55
C PRO A 181 -10.03 -5.15 15.06
N GLU A 182 -10.84 -5.03 14.02
CA GLU A 182 -11.34 -6.13 13.20
C GLU A 182 -10.34 -6.41 12.08
N VAL A 183 -9.73 -7.60 12.13
CA VAL A 183 -8.62 -7.98 11.24
C VAL A 183 -8.93 -9.34 10.64
N THR A 184 -9.68 -9.33 9.55
CA THR A 184 -10.15 -10.52 8.84
C THR A 184 -9.95 -10.36 7.34
N TYR A 185 -10.10 -11.43 6.56
CA TYR A 185 -9.99 -11.32 5.11
C TYR A 185 -11.05 -10.41 4.47
N LYS A 186 -12.22 -10.28 5.12
CA LYS A 186 -13.32 -9.43 4.64
C LYS A 186 -12.90 -7.97 4.55
N ASN A 187 -12.07 -7.53 5.48
CA ASN A 187 -11.50 -6.18 5.52
C ASN A 187 -10.75 -5.85 4.22
N TRP A 188 -9.75 -6.66 3.84
CA TRP A 188 -9.02 -6.40 2.60
C TRP A 188 -9.82 -6.74 1.35
N TYR A 189 -10.78 -7.67 1.41
CA TYR A 189 -11.64 -7.98 0.27
C TYR A 189 -12.61 -6.83 -0.06
N GLU A 190 -13.13 -6.13 0.94
CA GLU A 190 -13.92 -4.90 0.74
C GLU A 190 -13.10 -3.83 0.01
N ASN A 191 -11.86 -3.59 0.42
CA ASN A 191 -10.97 -2.62 -0.23
C ASN A 191 -10.54 -3.07 -1.64
N LEU A 192 -10.28 -4.36 -1.84
CA LEU A 192 -10.01 -4.92 -3.17
C LEU A 192 -11.15 -4.64 -4.15
N ASN A 193 -12.41 -4.77 -3.69
CA ASN A 193 -13.57 -4.48 -4.53
C ASN A 193 -13.63 -3.01 -4.96
N GLN A 194 -13.03 -2.10 -4.20
CA GLN A 194 -12.93 -0.69 -4.60
C GLN A 194 -12.01 -0.47 -5.80
N LEU A 195 -11.14 -1.42 -6.15
CA LEU A 195 -10.28 -1.31 -7.34
C LEU A 195 -10.98 -1.71 -8.64
N VAL A 196 -12.12 -2.41 -8.55
CA VAL A 196 -12.83 -2.93 -9.73
C VAL A 196 -13.31 -1.78 -10.61
N GLY A 197 -12.90 -1.81 -11.87
CA GLY A 197 -13.22 -0.75 -12.84
C GLY A 197 -12.27 0.45 -12.79
N LYS A 198 -11.31 0.50 -11.85
CA LYS A 198 -10.37 1.61 -11.68
C LYS A 198 -8.98 1.34 -12.27
N GLN A 199 -8.73 0.16 -12.85
CA GLN A 199 -7.42 -0.24 -13.35
C GLN A 199 -6.82 0.71 -14.40
N ASN A 200 -7.65 1.38 -15.20
CA ASN A 200 -7.18 2.28 -16.26
C ASN A 200 -6.71 3.64 -15.73
N TYR A 201 -6.97 3.94 -14.45
CA TYR A 201 -6.50 5.16 -13.79
C TYR A 201 -5.16 4.94 -13.05
N ALA A 202 -4.66 3.71 -12.99
CA ALA A 202 -3.39 3.38 -12.34
C ALA A 202 -2.33 2.94 -13.37
N GLY A 203 -1.19 3.61 -13.32
CA GLY A 203 -0.02 3.36 -14.13
C GLY A 203 0.87 4.59 -14.28
N ASN A 204 2.04 4.43 -14.91
CA ASN A 204 2.95 5.52 -15.24
C ASN A 204 3.29 6.48 -14.08
N GLY A 205 3.44 5.96 -12.85
CA GLY A 205 3.78 6.76 -11.67
C GLY A 205 2.59 7.16 -10.79
N HIS A 206 1.37 6.80 -11.19
CA HIS A 206 0.14 7.12 -10.47
C HIS A 206 -0.60 5.85 -10.07
N TRP A 207 -0.94 5.67 -8.80
CA TRP A 207 -1.42 4.37 -8.31
C TRP A 207 -2.69 4.46 -7.46
N ASN A 208 -3.62 3.55 -7.74
CA ASN A 208 -4.75 3.29 -6.86
C ASN A 208 -4.24 2.62 -5.57
N ASP A 209 -4.53 3.23 -4.42
CA ASP A 209 -4.20 2.71 -3.11
C ASP A 209 -5.43 2.09 -2.43
N PRO A 210 -5.53 0.76 -2.33
CA PRO A 210 -6.56 0.06 -1.55
C PRO A 210 -6.22 -0.03 -0.05
N ASP A 211 -5.31 0.80 0.46
CA ASP A 211 -4.77 0.79 1.83
C ASP A 211 -3.78 -0.37 2.10
N ASN A 212 -3.18 -0.34 3.28
CA ASN A 212 -2.04 -1.14 3.66
C ASN A 212 -2.26 -2.66 3.65
N LEU A 213 -1.16 -3.39 3.51
CA LEU A 213 -1.08 -4.80 3.80
C LEU A 213 -1.28 -5.05 5.30
N ILE A 214 -2.20 -5.95 5.64
CA ILE A 214 -2.46 -6.41 7.01
C ILE A 214 -1.90 -7.81 7.26
N VAL A 215 -0.92 -8.22 6.43
CA VAL A 215 -0.08 -9.40 6.67
C VAL A 215 0.62 -9.23 8.01
N ASP A 216 0.53 -10.23 8.88
CA ASP A 216 1.12 -10.26 10.22
C ASP A 216 0.74 -9.03 11.08
N TYR A 217 -0.53 -8.61 10.97
CA TYR A 217 -1.02 -7.47 11.72
C TYR A 217 -0.80 -7.68 13.24
N PRO A 218 -0.30 -6.68 13.99
CA PRO A 218 0.27 -6.92 15.32
C PRO A 218 -0.76 -7.13 16.44
N ARG A 219 -2.07 -6.93 16.18
CA ARG A 219 -3.12 -6.98 17.21
C ARG A 219 -4.34 -7.78 16.74
N ASN A 220 -4.69 -8.84 17.46
CA ASN A 220 -5.92 -9.62 17.18
C ASN A 220 -6.03 -10.05 15.70
N ASN A 221 -4.91 -10.43 15.08
CA ASN A 221 -4.92 -10.89 13.70
C ASN A 221 -5.63 -12.25 13.62
N LYS A 222 -6.78 -12.28 12.94
CA LYS A 222 -7.58 -13.49 12.75
C LYS A 222 -7.41 -14.09 11.36
N GLN A 223 -6.50 -13.56 10.56
CA GLN A 223 -6.28 -14.06 9.20
C GLN A 223 -5.48 -15.35 9.20
N THR A 224 -5.84 -16.28 8.32
CA THR A 224 -5.01 -17.45 8.00
C THR A 224 -3.76 -17.04 7.22
N TYR A 225 -2.80 -17.96 7.07
CA TYR A 225 -1.65 -17.73 6.20
C TYR A 225 -2.10 -17.53 4.74
N GLU A 226 -3.08 -18.32 4.31
CA GLU A 226 -3.64 -18.30 2.96
C GLU A 226 -4.33 -16.98 2.63
N GLU A 227 -5.05 -16.39 3.59
CA GLU A 227 -5.71 -15.08 3.44
C GLU A 227 -4.69 -13.94 3.32
N GLN A 228 -3.60 -14.01 4.07
CA GLN A 228 -2.50 -13.03 3.98
C GLN A 228 -1.75 -13.15 2.65
N GLN A 229 -1.50 -14.39 2.20
CA GLN A 229 -0.93 -14.67 0.88
C GLN A 229 -1.84 -14.19 -0.25
N ALA A 230 -3.17 -14.30 -0.07
CA ALA A 230 -4.17 -13.81 -0.99
C ALA A 230 -4.13 -12.29 -1.11
N GLN A 231 -4.13 -11.56 0.02
CA GLN A 231 -4.00 -10.10 0.01
C GLN A 231 -2.76 -9.66 -0.77
N PHE A 232 -1.59 -10.23 -0.44
CA PHE A 232 -0.33 -9.85 -1.09
C PHE A 232 -0.35 -10.08 -2.60
N SER A 233 -0.94 -11.20 -3.04
CA SER A 233 -1.06 -11.54 -4.46
C SER A 233 -2.01 -10.60 -5.21
N LEU A 234 -3.14 -10.24 -4.58
CA LEU A 234 -4.18 -9.39 -5.17
C LEU A 234 -3.72 -7.93 -5.26
N TRP A 235 -3.04 -7.42 -4.24
CA TRP A 235 -2.37 -6.12 -4.30
C TRP A 235 -1.29 -6.10 -5.39
N SER A 236 -0.53 -7.19 -5.52
CA SER A 236 0.55 -7.28 -6.51
C SER A 236 0.03 -7.27 -7.94
N VAL A 237 -1.00 -8.07 -8.25
CA VAL A 237 -1.60 -8.08 -9.60
C VAL A 237 -2.32 -6.77 -9.90
N ALA A 238 -2.92 -6.12 -8.91
CA ALA A 238 -3.57 -4.81 -9.07
C ALA A 238 -2.58 -3.64 -9.20
N ALA A 239 -1.27 -3.87 -9.02
CA ALA A 239 -0.24 -2.83 -8.95
C ALA A 239 -0.51 -1.78 -7.86
N ALA A 240 -1.10 -2.21 -6.74
CA ALA A 240 -1.29 -1.37 -5.57
C ALA A 240 0.06 -1.10 -4.85
N PRO A 241 0.18 0.02 -4.11
CA PRO A 241 1.28 0.21 -3.16
C PRO A 241 1.36 -0.97 -2.17
N LEU A 242 2.57 -1.50 -1.95
CA LEU A 242 2.81 -2.58 -0.99
C LEU A 242 3.25 -2.00 0.36
N ILE A 243 2.38 -1.23 1.01
CA ILE A 243 2.67 -0.57 2.29
C ILE A 243 2.44 -1.56 3.43
N LEU A 244 3.51 -1.88 4.16
CA LEU A 244 3.46 -2.83 5.27
C LEU A 244 2.81 -2.23 6.52
N GLY A 245 1.87 -2.97 7.09
CA GLY A 245 1.16 -2.64 8.32
C GLY A 245 1.60 -3.42 9.57
N ASN A 246 2.57 -4.32 9.46
CA ASN A 246 3.08 -5.10 10.59
C ASN A 246 4.26 -4.42 11.32
N ASP A 247 4.62 -4.97 12.49
CA ASP A 247 5.89 -4.63 13.14
C ASP A 247 7.03 -5.45 12.51
N VAL A 248 7.77 -4.81 11.61
CA VAL A 248 8.83 -5.46 10.82
C VAL A 248 10.04 -5.91 11.65
N ARG A 249 10.15 -5.49 12.92
CA ARG A 249 11.25 -5.88 13.81
C ARG A 249 11.21 -7.37 14.18
N ASN A 250 10.02 -7.97 14.16
CA ASN A 250 9.79 -9.33 14.67
C ASN A 250 9.02 -10.22 13.67
N MET A 251 9.35 -10.15 12.38
CA MET A 251 8.69 -10.98 11.36
C MET A 251 9.04 -12.45 11.49
N SER A 252 8.00 -13.30 11.58
CA SER A 252 8.14 -14.75 11.52
C SER A 252 8.68 -15.22 10.16
N ALA A 253 9.16 -16.47 10.08
CA ALA A 253 9.56 -17.07 8.79
C ALA A 253 8.39 -17.11 7.79
N ALA A 254 7.17 -17.39 8.27
CA ALA A 254 5.96 -17.37 7.44
C ALA A 254 5.67 -15.97 6.89
N THR A 255 5.78 -14.93 7.72
CA THR A 255 5.63 -13.53 7.31
C THR A 255 6.67 -13.16 6.24
N LYS A 256 7.93 -13.53 6.45
CA LYS A 256 9.02 -13.30 5.49
C LYS A 256 8.78 -14.03 4.16
N ASN A 257 8.25 -15.25 4.18
CA ASN A 257 7.92 -15.99 2.97
C ASN A 257 6.88 -15.25 2.11
N ILE A 258 5.92 -14.56 2.74
CA ILE A 258 4.95 -13.71 2.02
C ILE A 258 5.64 -12.44 1.51
N LEU A 259 6.18 -11.64 2.44
CA LEU A 259 6.63 -10.28 2.15
C LEU A 259 7.93 -10.20 1.36
N LEU A 260 8.73 -11.27 1.27
CA LEU A 260 9.98 -11.28 0.51
C LEU A 260 9.89 -12.11 -0.78
N ASN A 261 8.69 -12.55 -1.18
CA ASN A 261 8.54 -13.32 -2.42
C ASN A 261 8.89 -12.46 -3.65
N LYS A 262 10.10 -12.64 -4.16
CA LYS A 262 10.66 -11.87 -5.29
C LYS A 262 9.84 -11.99 -6.57
N GLU A 263 9.18 -13.12 -6.81
CA GLU A 263 8.40 -13.31 -8.04
C GLU A 263 7.05 -12.58 -7.99
N VAL A 264 6.41 -12.57 -6.82
CA VAL A 264 5.16 -11.83 -6.60
C VAL A 264 5.43 -10.32 -6.60
N ILE A 265 6.51 -9.88 -5.93
CA ILE A 265 6.97 -8.48 -5.98
C ILE A 265 7.30 -8.07 -7.42
N ALA A 266 7.98 -8.91 -8.20
CA ALA A 266 8.29 -8.61 -9.60
C ALA A 266 7.03 -8.44 -10.47
N VAL A 267 5.91 -9.09 -10.12
CA VAL A 267 4.63 -8.81 -10.77
C VAL A 267 4.13 -7.42 -10.41
N ASN A 268 4.17 -7.03 -9.12
CA ASN A 268 3.79 -5.67 -8.69
C ASN A 268 4.64 -4.60 -9.39
N GLN A 269 5.96 -4.79 -9.40
CA GLN A 269 6.97 -3.86 -9.90
C GLN A 269 7.26 -3.99 -11.42
N ASP A 270 6.42 -4.70 -12.17
CA ASP A 270 6.64 -4.91 -13.60
C ASP A 270 6.72 -3.58 -14.38
N LYS A 271 7.71 -3.48 -15.27
CA LYS A 271 8.08 -2.26 -16.00
C LYS A 271 7.01 -1.75 -16.97
N LEU A 272 6.00 -2.56 -17.30
CA LEU A 272 4.88 -2.09 -18.11
C LEU A 272 4.07 -1.02 -17.38
N ALA A 273 4.21 -0.92 -16.04
CA ALA A 273 3.58 0.07 -15.20
C ALA A 273 2.07 0.19 -15.43
N LYS A 274 1.38 -0.96 -15.55
CA LYS A 274 -0.08 -1.05 -15.71
C LYS A 274 -0.69 -1.87 -14.60
N ALA A 275 -1.80 -1.40 -14.03
CA ALA A 275 -2.59 -2.22 -13.11
C ALA A 275 -3.22 -3.44 -13.81
N GLY A 276 -3.39 -4.51 -13.05
CA GLY A 276 -4.21 -5.65 -13.46
C GLY A 276 -5.70 -5.41 -13.24
N ALA A 277 -6.53 -6.32 -13.73
CA ALA A 277 -7.99 -6.24 -13.66
C ALA A 277 -8.61 -7.58 -13.26
N ARG A 278 -9.77 -7.52 -12.61
CA ARG A 278 -10.65 -8.68 -12.41
C ARG A 278 -11.34 -9.02 -13.74
N ILE A 279 -11.10 -10.23 -14.24
CA ILE A 279 -11.63 -10.69 -15.53
C ILE A 279 -12.81 -11.63 -15.34
N VAL A 280 -12.78 -12.46 -14.30
CA VAL A 280 -13.87 -13.36 -13.93
C VAL A 280 -14.22 -13.13 -12.47
N ALA A 281 -15.51 -13.05 -12.18
CA ALA A 281 -16.03 -13.01 -10.83
C ALA A 281 -17.35 -13.75 -10.77
N ASP A 282 -17.47 -14.68 -9.84
CA ASP A 282 -18.74 -15.29 -9.45
C ASP A 282 -18.81 -15.38 -7.92
N VAL A 283 -19.82 -16.07 -7.40
CA VAL A 283 -20.03 -16.19 -5.95
C VAL A 283 -18.93 -17.02 -5.26
N HIS A 284 -18.25 -17.91 -5.99
CA HIS A 284 -17.26 -18.87 -5.47
C HIS A 284 -15.80 -18.48 -5.77
N LYS A 285 -15.54 -17.73 -6.83
CA LYS A 285 -14.16 -17.41 -7.24
C LYS A 285 -14.02 -16.08 -7.95
N GLU A 286 -12.77 -15.63 -8.01
CA GLU A 286 -12.35 -14.53 -8.88
C GLU A 286 -11.07 -14.90 -9.64
N ILE A 287 -10.92 -14.31 -10.83
CA ILE A 287 -9.69 -14.40 -11.62
C ILE A 287 -9.24 -12.98 -11.96
N TRP A 288 -8.07 -12.62 -11.46
CA TRP A 288 -7.42 -11.34 -11.75
C TRP A 288 -6.24 -11.55 -12.67
N THR A 289 -5.99 -10.60 -13.57
CA THR A 289 -4.88 -10.69 -14.52
C THR A 289 -4.14 -9.39 -14.68
N LYS A 290 -2.81 -9.46 -14.86
CA LYS A 290 -1.94 -8.31 -15.19
C LYS A 290 -1.07 -8.67 -16.39
N GLN A 291 -1.08 -7.82 -17.40
CA GLN A 291 -0.13 -7.93 -18.51
C GLN A 291 1.26 -7.52 -18.02
N LEU A 292 2.28 -8.31 -18.37
CA LEU A 292 3.66 -8.02 -18.00
C LEU A 292 4.45 -7.52 -19.21
N SER A 293 5.49 -6.73 -18.94
CA SER A 293 6.42 -6.16 -19.93
C SER A 293 7.11 -7.21 -20.80
N SER A 294 7.28 -8.44 -20.30
CA SER A 294 7.84 -9.57 -21.04
C SER A 294 6.90 -10.18 -22.09
N GLY A 295 5.65 -9.69 -22.17
CA GLY A 295 4.58 -10.32 -22.97
C GLY A 295 3.83 -11.42 -22.21
N ALA A 296 4.33 -11.88 -21.07
CA ALA A 296 3.64 -12.82 -20.19
C ALA A 296 2.42 -12.19 -19.50
N LYS A 297 1.55 -13.03 -18.93
CA LYS A 297 0.41 -12.60 -18.10
C LYS A 297 0.51 -13.19 -16.71
N ALA A 298 0.49 -12.36 -15.67
CA ALA A 298 0.28 -12.82 -14.30
C ALA A 298 -1.22 -13.04 -14.08
N VAL A 299 -1.58 -14.14 -13.41
CA VAL A 299 -2.96 -14.55 -13.16
C VAL A 299 -3.09 -14.98 -11.71
N VAL A 300 -4.05 -14.43 -10.98
CA VAL A 300 -4.45 -14.85 -9.64
C VAL A 300 -5.77 -15.59 -9.73
N LEU A 301 -5.82 -16.83 -9.27
CA LEU A 301 -7.02 -17.64 -9.11
C LEU A 301 -7.39 -17.61 -7.62
N PHE A 302 -8.42 -16.84 -7.27
CA PHE A 302 -8.85 -16.63 -5.88
C PHE A 302 -10.07 -17.49 -5.56
N ASN A 303 -10.00 -18.27 -4.48
CA ASN A 303 -11.12 -19.04 -3.94
C ASN A 303 -11.83 -18.23 -2.86
N LYS A 304 -13.11 -17.93 -3.04
CA LYS A 304 -13.93 -17.18 -2.08
C LYS A 304 -14.68 -18.08 -1.09
N ASP A 305 -14.67 -19.38 -1.31
CA ASP A 305 -15.39 -20.32 -0.43
C ASP A 305 -14.58 -20.63 0.84
N ASP A 306 -15.29 -21.00 1.90
CA ASP A 306 -14.73 -21.45 3.19
C ASP A 306 -14.13 -22.87 3.14
N ILE A 307 -14.14 -23.52 1.97
CA ILE A 307 -13.58 -24.86 1.75
C ILE A 307 -12.62 -24.85 0.57
N ALA A 308 -11.62 -25.75 0.60
CA ALA A 308 -10.71 -25.91 -0.53
C ALA A 308 -11.47 -26.38 -1.78
N LYS A 309 -11.26 -25.71 -2.92
CA LYS A 309 -11.94 -26.05 -4.18
C LYS A 309 -11.02 -25.96 -5.40
N PRO A 310 -11.32 -26.72 -6.47
CA PRO A 310 -10.65 -26.57 -7.74
C PRO A 310 -11.07 -25.25 -8.40
N VAL A 311 -10.13 -24.34 -8.59
CA VAL A 311 -10.34 -23.10 -9.32
C VAL A 311 -9.79 -23.25 -10.73
N LYS A 312 -10.68 -23.08 -11.73
CA LYS A 312 -10.35 -23.21 -13.16
C LYS A 312 -10.33 -21.85 -13.85
N VAL A 313 -9.27 -21.60 -14.63
CA VAL A 313 -9.15 -20.50 -15.60
C VAL A 313 -9.17 -21.06 -17.02
N GLN A 314 -10.05 -20.49 -17.85
CA GLN A 314 -10.10 -20.76 -19.29
C GLN A 314 -9.19 -19.75 -19.99
N PHE A 315 -8.26 -20.20 -20.84
CA PHE A 315 -7.29 -19.32 -21.50
C PHE A 315 -7.97 -18.30 -22.43
N LYS A 316 -9.04 -18.71 -23.12
CA LYS A 316 -9.87 -17.82 -23.93
C LYS A 316 -10.47 -16.68 -23.11
N ALA A 317 -10.93 -16.96 -21.88
CA ALA A 317 -11.58 -15.96 -21.03
C ALA A 317 -10.62 -14.84 -20.58
N ILE A 318 -9.33 -15.16 -20.48
CA ILE A 318 -8.29 -14.19 -20.10
C ILE A 318 -7.46 -13.71 -21.31
N GLY A 319 -7.89 -14.01 -22.53
CA GLY A 319 -7.23 -13.56 -23.76
C GLY A 319 -5.78 -14.00 -23.89
N VAL A 320 -5.46 -15.26 -23.55
CA VAL A 320 -4.14 -15.86 -23.80
C VAL A 320 -4.23 -16.98 -24.84
N ALA A 321 -3.11 -17.30 -25.48
CA ALA A 321 -3.03 -18.32 -26.52
C ALA A 321 -3.52 -19.69 -26.02
N ASN A 322 -3.92 -20.57 -26.96
CA ASN A 322 -4.41 -21.89 -26.59
C ASN A 322 -3.33 -22.75 -25.92
N GLY A 323 -2.06 -22.66 -26.37
CA GLY A 323 -0.92 -23.36 -25.78
C GLY A 323 -0.04 -22.41 -24.96
N VAL A 324 0.21 -22.74 -23.69
CA VAL A 324 0.96 -21.89 -22.77
C VAL A 324 1.85 -22.70 -21.84
N LYS A 325 2.90 -22.06 -21.31
CA LYS A 325 3.69 -22.53 -20.17
C LYS A 325 3.25 -21.81 -18.91
N ILE A 326 3.17 -22.55 -17.80
CA ILE A 326 2.73 -22.03 -16.50
C ILE A 326 3.86 -22.14 -15.48
N ARG A 327 4.10 -21.05 -14.75
CA ARG A 327 4.93 -21.02 -13.55
C ARG A 327 4.09 -20.62 -12.35
N ASP A 328 4.19 -21.38 -11.26
CA ASP A 328 3.62 -21.08 -9.96
C ASP A 328 4.59 -20.18 -9.18
N LEU A 329 4.13 -18.97 -8.83
CA LEU A 329 4.99 -17.93 -8.24
C LEU A 329 5.19 -18.10 -6.73
N TRP A 330 4.27 -18.80 -6.07
CA TRP A 330 4.41 -19.14 -4.65
C TRP A 330 5.21 -20.42 -4.46
N GLY A 331 4.94 -21.42 -5.28
CA GLY A 331 5.71 -22.67 -5.26
C GLY A 331 7.09 -22.57 -5.92
N HIS A 332 7.36 -21.50 -6.68
CA HIS A 332 8.56 -21.34 -7.53
C HIS A 332 8.76 -22.50 -8.54
N ILE A 333 7.67 -23.15 -8.95
CA ILE A 333 7.68 -24.38 -9.75
C ILE A 333 7.16 -24.09 -11.17
N ASN A 334 7.87 -24.59 -12.17
CA ASN A 334 7.34 -24.66 -13.54
C ASN A 334 6.35 -25.83 -13.62
N LYS A 335 5.09 -25.55 -13.91
CA LYS A 335 4.02 -26.57 -13.98
C LYS A 335 3.98 -27.30 -15.33
N GLY A 336 4.70 -26.80 -16.34
CA GLY A 336 4.76 -27.38 -17.69
C GLY A 336 3.86 -26.68 -18.71
N ASP A 337 3.56 -27.38 -19.80
CA ASP A 337 2.75 -26.92 -20.91
C ASP A 337 1.27 -27.31 -20.72
N PHE A 338 0.36 -26.36 -20.98
CA PHE A 338 -1.08 -26.54 -20.86
C PHE A 338 -1.80 -26.07 -22.12
N LYS A 339 -2.96 -26.67 -22.39
CA LYS A 339 -3.83 -26.26 -23.50
C LYS A 339 -5.27 -25.97 -23.04
N GLY A 340 -5.85 -24.88 -23.53
CA GLY A 340 -7.24 -24.47 -23.30
C GLY A 340 -7.58 -23.94 -21.90
N SER A 341 -7.07 -24.58 -20.83
CA SER A 341 -7.34 -24.18 -19.45
C SER A 341 -6.29 -24.66 -18.45
N TYR A 342 -6.35 -24.12 -17.25
CA TYR A 342 -5.62 -24.59 -16.07
C TYR A 342 -6.56 -24.68 -14.87
N THR A 343 -6.45 -25.75 -14.09
CA THR A 343 -7.22 -25.99 -12.88
C THR A 343 -6.28 -26.37 -11.75
N VAL A 344 -6.47 -25.79 -10.57
CA VAL A 344 -5.66 -26.09 -9.38
C VAL A 344 -6.54 -26.06 -8.14
N MET A 345 -6.24 -26.92 -7.17
CA MET A 345 -6.87 -26.86 -5.84
C MET A 345 -6.36 -25.63 -5.09
N VAL A 346 -7.27 -24.82 -4.57
CA VAL A 346 -6.97 -23.60 -3.81
C VAL A 346 -7.63 -23.72 -2.44
N ALA A 347 -6.87 -23.41 -1.39
CA ALA A 347 -7.35 -23.42 -0.01
C ALA A 347 -8.51 -22.42 0.22
N PRO A 348 -9.25 -22.53 1.34
CA PRO A 348 -10.26 -21.53 1.72
C PRO A 348 -9.65 -20.13 1.74
N HIS A 349 -10.32 -19.17 1.09
CA HIS A 349 -9.85 -17.77 0.98
C HIS A 349 -8.42 -17.59 0.47
N GLY A 350 -7.87 -18.64 -0.17
CA GLY A 350 -6.51 -18.66 -0.67
C GLY A 350 -6.43 -18.31 -2.16
N VAL A 351 -5.21 -18.27 -2.66
CA VAL A 351 -4.92 -18.02 -4.08
C VAL A 351 -3.93 -19.03 -4.65
N ALA A 352 -4.06 -19.28 -5.94
CA ALA A 352 -2.92 -19.66 -6.77
C ALA A 352 -2.52 -18.47 -7.63
N MET A 353 -1.25 -18.05 -7.57
CA MET A 353 -0.71 -17.00 -8.41
C MET A 353 0.27 -17.58 -9.40
N ILE A 354 -0.04 -17.43 -10.69
CA ILE A 354 0.74 -18.03 -11.79
C ILE A 354 1.17 -16.98 -12.80
N ARG A 355 2.30 -17.24 -13.47
CA ARG A 355 2.71 -16.55 -14.69
C ARG A 355 2.50 -17.47 -15.89
N ILE A 356 1.76 -16.97 -16.86
CA ILE A 356 1.46 -17.62 -18.13
C ILE A 356 2.30 -16.99 -19.24
N THR A 357 3.04 -17.80 -19.98
CA THR A 357 3.75 -17.40 -21.20
C THR A 357 3.26 -18.21 -22.38
N SER A 358 3.00 -17.60 -23.53
CA SER A 358 2.64 -18.33 -24.75
C SER A 358 3.72 -19.37 -25.08
N ALA A 359 3.30 -20.59 -25.41
CA ALA A 359 4.21 -21.56 -26.00
C ALA A 359 4.62 -21.04 -27.40
N LYS A 360 5.92 -21.12 -27.72
CA LYS A 360 6.41 -20.82 -29.07
C LYS A 360 5.91 -21.86 -30.07
#